data_AF-A0A940FJ83-F1
#
_entry.id   AF-A0A940FJ83-F1
#
_cell.length_a   1.000
_cell.length_b   1.000
_cell.length_c   1.000
_cell.angle_alpha   90.00
_cell.angle_beta   90.00
_cell.angle_gamma   90.00
#
_symmetry.space_group_name_H-M   'P 1'
#
loop_
_entity.id
_entity.type
_entity.pdbx_description
1 polymer ?
#
loop_
_entity_poly.entity_id
_entity_poly.type
_entity_poly.pdbx_seq_one_letter_code
_entity_poly.pdbx_strand_id
1 'polypeptide(L)'
;IKYTSFEAENNGGWTYSPAGIVATFSPTGKKCYDLGLAALTMTPAQSITKPVLLTLWSTQSQVTINAGTLYQPTKTGPTINGWTYLEFELPSVTGTITVQGTGKVDEVRLAPKSARMTTYTYEPGFGKTSECDANNRIVYYEYDAFGRIKTIKDQYKNLIKAYEYNYKQ
;
A
#
# COMPACT_ATOMS: atom_id res chain seq x y z
N ILE A 1 -4.22 13.75 -3.90
CA ILE A 1 -3.61 12.57 -3.24
C ILE A 1 -4.72 11.56 -2.99
N LYS A 2 -4.47 10.26 -3.27
CA LYS A 2 -5.35 9.11 -2.99
C LYS A 2 -4.50 7.96 -2.47
N TYR A 3 -5.08 7.11 -1.63
CA TYR A 3 -4.37 6.02 -0.99
C TYR A 3 -5.32 4.95 -0.48
N THR A 4 -4.96 3.68 -0.57
CA THR A 4 -5.59 2.60 0.21
C THR A 4 -4.59 1.48 0.51
N SER A 5 -4.70 0.92 1.71
CA SER A 5 -4.13 -0.38 2.10
C SER A 5 -5.22 -1.39 2.45
N PHE A 6 -6.48 -1.09 2.10
CA PHE A 6 -7.64 -1.97 2.31
C PHE A 6 -7.98 -2.29 3.78
N GLU A 7 -7.31 -1.64 4.74
CA GLU A 7 -7.58 -1.81 6.18
C GLU A 7 -8.83 -1.08 6.66
N ALA A 8 -9.08 0.12 6.12
CA ALA A 8 -10.12 1.02 6.56
C ALA A 8 -11.41 0.88 5.73
N GLU A 9 -12.54 1.28 6.33
CA GLU A 9 -13.83 1.34 5.63
C GLU A 9 -13.86 2.42 4.54
N ASN A 10 -13.05 3.48 4.69
CA ASN A 10 -12.87 4.49 3.65
C ASN A 10 -11.86 4.02 2.62
N ASN A 11 -12.29 3.93 1.36
CA ASN A 11 -11.47 3.49 0.23
C ASN A 11 -10.41 4.53 -0.22
N GLY A 12 -10.27 5.66 0.47
CA GLY A 12 -9.29 6.71 0.21
C GLY A 12 -9.37 7.30 -1.20
N GLY A 13 -10.59 7.31 -1.74
CA GLY A 13 -10.98 7.79 -3.07
C GLY A 13 -10.65 6.85 -4.22
N TRP A 14 -10.38 5.58 -3.92
CA TRP A 14 -10.48 4.48 -4.87
C TRP A 14 -11.88 3.87 -4.86
N THR A 15 -12.25 3.23 -5.96
CA THR A 15 -13.46 2.43 -6.12
C THR A 15 -13.04 1.02 -6.50
N TYR A 16 -13.50 0.05 -5.72
CA TYR A 16 -13.19 -1.36 -5.88
C TYR A 16 -14.27 -2.25 -5.26
N SER A 17 -14.34 -3.51 -5.68
CA SER A 17 -15.31 -4.46 -5.17
C SER A 17 -14.91 -4.96 -3.78
N PRO A 18 -15.78 -4.91 -2.75
CA PRO A 18 -15.47 -5.49 -1.45
C PRO A 18 -15.12 -6.98 -1.50
N ALA A 19 -15.63 -7.71 -2.49
CA ALA A 19 -15.31 -9.13 -2.71
C ALA A 19 -13.84 -9.36 -3.10
N GLY A 20 -13.14 -8.31 -3.56
CA GLY A 20 -11.71 -8.36 -3.87
C GLY A 20 -10.81 -8.23 -2.64
N ILE A 21 -11.34 -7.87 -1.47
CA ILE A 21 -10.54 -7.72 -0.24
C ILE A 21 -10.24 -9.11 0.34
N VAL A 22 -8.95 -9.42 0.51
CA VAL A 22 -8.48 -10.70 1.04
C VAL A 22 -7.67 -10.46 2.31
N ALA A 23 -8.02 -11.16 3.40
CA ALA A 23 -7.25 -11.17 4.65
C ALA A 23 -6.15 -12.25 4.58
N THR A 24 -4.98 -11.87 4.08
CA THR A 24 -3.81 -12.75 3.93
C THR A 24 -2.53 -11.96 4.21
N PHE A 25 -1.38 -12.61 4.04
CA PHE A 25 -0.09 -11.93 4.16
C PHE A 25 -0.02 -10.74 3.19
N SER A 26 0.03 -9.55 3.76
CA SER A 26 0.01 -8.25 3.09
C SER A 26 1.28 -7.46 3.46
N PRO A 27 1.78 -6.59 2.58
CA PRO A 27 2.90 -5.68 2.84
C PRO A 27 2.66 -4.80 4.06
N THR A 28 1.44 -4.30 4.22
CA THR A 28 1.03 -3.52 5.40
C THR A 28 -0.28 -4.05 5.94
N GLY A 29 -0.53 -3.84 7.23
CA GLY A 29 -1.79 -4.27 7.84
C GLY A 29 -2.02 -5.79 7.76
N LYS A 30 -3.25 -6.17 7.42
CA LYS A 30 -3.79 -7.55 7.43
C LYS A 30 -4.56 -7.90 6.15
N LYS A 31 -4.87 -6.92 5.30
CA LYS A 31 -5.69 -7.04 4.12
C LYS A 31 -4.94 -6.55 2.89
N CYS A 32 -5.29 -7.10 1.76
CA CYS A 32 -4.87 -6.64 0.44
C CYS A 32 -6.02 -6.83 -0.53
N TYR A 33 -5.82 -6.48 -1.79
CA TYR A 33 -6.84 -6.57 -2.82
C TYR A 33 -6.44 -7.49 -3.98
N ASP A 34 -7.29 -8.43 -4.37
CA ASP A 34 -7.06 -9.32 -5.50
C ASP A 34 -7.51 -8.68 -6.82
N LEU A 35 -6.55 -8.19 -7.62
CA LEU A 35 -6.81 -7.61 -8.94
C LEU A 35 -7.35 -8.64 -9.94
N GLY A 36 -7.16 -9.94 -9.70
CA GLY A 36 -7.71 -10.99 -10.56
C GLY A 36 -9.24 -11.05 -10.55
N LEU A 37 -9.89 -10.46 -9.54
CA LEU A 37 -11.35 -10.43 -9.43
C LEU A 37 -11.98 -9.22 -10.12
N ALA A 38 -11.42 -8.02 -9.90
CA ALA A 38 -11.90 -6.80 -10.53
C ALA A 38 -10.82 -5.71 -10.44
N ALA A 39 -10.79 -4.78 -11.40
CA ALA A 39 -9.86 -3.66 -11.37
C ALA A 39 -10.14 -2.66 -10.23
N LEU A 40 -9.09 -1.95 -9.79
CA LEU A 40 -9.22 -0.76 -8.94
C LEU A 40 -9.40 0.47 -9.82
N THR A 41 -10.34 1.36 -9.51
CA THR A 41 -10.54 2.58 -10.29
C THR A 41 -10.49 3.85 -9.44
N MET A 42 -10.06 4.95 -10.04
CA MET A 42 -10.12 6.28 -9.46
C MET A 42 -10.44 7.27 -10.58
N THR A 43 -11.51 8.05 -10.42
CA THR A 43 -11.85 9.11 -11.37
C THR A 43 -11.57 10.46 -10.72
N PRO A 44 -10.60 11.23 -11.23
CA PRO A 44 -10.33 12.55 -10.70
C PRO A 44 -11.48 13.50 -11.05
N ALA A 45 -11.86 14.38 -10.12
CA ALA A 45 -12.93 15.36 -10.34
C ALA A 45 -12.59 16.39 -11.43
N GLN A 46 -11.30 16.58 -11.71
CA GLN A 46 -10.76 17.45 -12.75
C GLN A 46 -9.53 16.78 -13.36
N SER A 47 -9.21 17.10 -14.61
CA SER A 47 -8.00 16.61 -15.26
C SER A 47 -6.74 16.98 -14.47
N ILE A 48 -5.87 16.00 -14.28
CA ILE A 48 -4.56 16.17 -13.68
C ILE A 48 -3.59 16.57 -14.80
N THR A 49 -3.10 17.80 -14.77
CA THR A 49 -2.22 18.36 -15.81
C THR A 49 -0.73 18.30 -15.47
N LYS A 50 -0.38 17.81 -14.27
CA LYS A 50 1.00 17.67 -13.80
C LYS A 50 1.31 16.19 -13.52
N PRO A 51 2.58 15.75 -13.64
CA PRO A 51 2.95 14.37 -13.39
C PRO A 51 2.57 13.90 -11.99
N VAL A 52 1.99 12.70 -11.93
CA VAL A 52 1.69 11.97 -10.70
C VAL A 52 2.41 10.63 -10.70
N LEU A 53 2.76 10.16 -9.51
CA LEU A 53 3.20 8.79 -9.30
C LEU A 53 2.03 7.98 -8.75
N LEU A 54 1.80 6.83 -9.39
CA LEU A 54 1.03 5.76 -8.83
C LEU A 54 2.00 4.68 -8.38
N THR A 55 1.95 4.30 -7.10
CA THR A 55 2.82 3.26 -6.55
C THR A 55 1.98 2.21 -5.85
N LEU A 56 2.43 0.96 -5.88
CA LEU A 56 1.80 -0.15 -5.18
C LEU A 56 2.79 -1.28 -4.94
N TRP A 57 2.45 -2.17 -4.02
CA TRP A 57 3.07 -3.48 -3.90
C TRP A 57 2.19 -4.53 -4.57
N SER A 58 2.78 -5.48 -5.30
CA SER A 58 2.04 -6.52 -6.01
C SER A 58 2.67 -7.90 -5.85
N THR A 59 1.87 -8.96 -5.76
CA THR A 59 2.36 -10.35 -5.81
C THR A 59 2.72 -10.80 -7.23
N GLN A 60 2.39 -9.99 -8.24
CA GLN A 60 2.66 -10.26 -9.66
C GLN A 60 3.29 -9.05 -10.32
N SER A 61 4.25 -9.29 -11.21
CA SER A 61 4.94 -8.21 -11.92
C SER A 61 4.12 -7.62 -13.09
N GLN A 62 3.01 -8.27 -13.49
CA GLN A 62 2.12 -7.83 -14.56
C GLN A 62 0.93 -7.02 -14.03
N VAL A 63 1.20 -5.84 -13.47
CA VAL A 63 0.18 -4.81 -13.20
C VAL A 63 0.37 -3.69 -14.21
N THR A 64 -0.74 -3.21 -14.77
CA THR A 64 -0.76 -2.09 -15.72
C THR A 64 -1.76 -1.04 -15.27
N ILE A 65 -1.54 0.21 -15.69
CA ILE A 65 -2.45 1.33 -15.42
C ILE A 65 -3.04 1.78 -16.74
N ASN A 66 -4.37 1.80 -16.86
CA ASN A 66 -5.04 2.46 -17.98
C ASN A 66 -5.57 3.82 -17.53
N ALA A 67 -5.15 4.89 -18.21
CA ALA A 67 -5.62 6.26 -17.97
C ALA A 67 -5.83 7.00 -19.30
N GLY A 68 -6.51 6.36 -20.25
CA GLY A 68 -6.63 6.80 -21.65
C GLY A 68 -5.47 6.32 -22.54
N THR A 69 -4.40 5.85 -21.93
CA THR A 69 -3.32 5.05 -22.53
C THR A 69 -2.88 4.02 -21.50
N LEU A 70 -2.29 2.90 -21.95
CA LEU A 70 -1.78 1.84 -21.09
C LEU A 70 -0.35 2.16 -20.64
N TYR A 71 -0.12 2.20 -19.34
CA TYR A 71 1.18 2.43 -18.72
C TYR A 71 1.72 1.15 -18.09
N GLN A 72 2.98 0.85 -18.38
CA GLN A 72 3.77 -0.18 -17.73
C GLN A 72 4.51 0.42 -16.52
N PRO A 73 4.99 -0.39 -15.56
CA PRO A 73 5.82 0.11 -14.47
C PRO A 73 7.04 0.84 -15.03
N THR A 74 7.24 2.09 -14.63
CA THR A 74 8.45 2.87 -14.94
C THR A 74 9.61 2.48 -14.05
N LYS A 75 9.31 1.87 -12.89
CA LYS A 75 10.30 1.29 -11.99
C LYS A 75 9.71 0.08 -11.27
N THR A 76 10.55 -0.95 -11.15
CA THR A 76 10.29 -2.16 -10.37
C THR A 76 11.32 -2.22 -9.25
N GLY A 77 10.86 -2.22 -8.01
CA GLY A 77 11.70 -2.37 -6.82
C GLY A 77 11.99 -3.83 -6.48
N PRO A 78 12.62 -4.09 -5.32
CA PRO A 78 12.89 -5.44 -4.87
C PRO A 78 11.60 -6.21 -4.57
N THR A 79 11.65 -7.52 -4.74
CA THR A 79 10.64 -8.44 -4.21
C THR A 79 10.99 -8.78 -2.76
N ILE A 80 10.07 -8.51 -1.84
CA ILE A 80 10.22 -8.73 -0.40
C ILE A 80 9.01 -9.54 0.06
N ASN A 81 9.27 -10.71 0.65
CA ASN A 81 8.22 -11.62 1.14
C ASN A 81 7.14 -11.93 0.07
N GLY A 82 7.54 -12.08 -1.19
CA GLY A 82 6.61 -12.37 -2.31
C GLY A 82 5.86 -11.16 -2.87
N TRP A 83 6.16 -9.95 -2.41
CA TRP A 83 5.57 -8.71 -2.91
C TRP A 83 6.64 -7.86 -3.58
N THR A 84 6.33 -7.32 -4.75
CA THR A 84 7.22 -6.47 -5.54
C THR A 84 6.68 -5.05 -5.57
N TYR A 85 7.54 -4.07 -5.28
CA TYR A 85 7.21 -2.66 -5.43
C TYR A 85 7.14 -2.27 -6.91
N LEU A 86 6.05 -1.63 -7.33
CA LEU A 86 5.84 -1.10 -8.67
C LEU A 86 5.53 0.39 -8.61
N GLU A 87 6.12 1.15 -9.54
CA GLU A 87 5.93 2.58 -9.68
C GLU A 87 5.59 2.90 -11.13
N PHE A 88 4.57 3.74 -11.32
CA PHE A 88 4.08 4.20 -12.60
C PHE A 88 4.06 5.73 -12.60
N GLU A 89 4.72 6.32 -13.58
CA GLU A 89 4.63 7.75 -13.84
C GLU A 89 3.53 8.04 -14.85
N LEU A 90 2.52 8.81 -14.43
CA LEU A 90 1.45 9.29 -15.29
C LEU A 90 1.70 10.78 -15.56
N PRO A 91 2.10 11.19 -16.78
CA PRO A 91 2.43 12.59 -17.08
C PRO A 91 1.23 13.54 -16.91
N SER A 92 0.05 13.06 -17.25
CA SER A 92 -1.24 13.73 -17.08
C SER A 92 -2.35 12.68 -17.04
N VAL A 93 -3.52 13.02 -16.48
CA VAL A 93 -4.68 12.14 -16.40
C VAL A 93 -5.93 12.94 -16.73
N THR A 94 -6.65 12.56 -17.78
CA THR A 94 -7.88 13.25 -18.23
C THR A 94 -9.17 12.49 -17.94
N GLY A 95 -9.08 11.27 -17.41
CA GLY A 95 -10.22 10.40 -17.13
C GLY A 95 -9.93 9.41 -16.01
N THR A 96 -10.68 8.31 -15.99
CA THR A 96 -10.52 7.25 -14.98
C THR A 96 -9.15 6.59 -15.07
N ILE A 97 -8.49 6.46 -13.93
CA ILE A 97 -7.32 5.62 -13.72
C ILE A 97 -7.83 4.23 -13.33
N THR A 98 -7.42 3.22 -14.08
CA THR A 98 -7.76 1.82 -13.84
C THR A 98 -6.48 1.03 -13.57
N VAL A 99 -6.33 0.55 -12.34
CA VAL A 99 -5.28 -0.42 -11.94
C VAL A 99 -5.79 -1.81 -12.28
N GLN A 100 -5.12 -2.50 -13.19
CA GLN A 100 -5.57 -3.79 -13.71
C GLN A 100 -4.41 -4.76 -13.86
N GLY A 101 -4.70 -6.06 -13.79
CA GLY A 101 -3.72 -7.12 -13.85
C GLY A 101 -4.23 -8.36 -13.14
N THR A 102 -3.31 -9.21 -12.69
CA THR A 102 -3.60 -10.38 -11.88
C THR A 102 -2.82 -10.33 -10.58
N GLY A 103 -3.20 -11.17 -9.61
CA GLY A 103 -2.56 -11.23 -8.31
C GLY A 103 -3.07 -10.16 -7.34
N LYS A 104 -2.41 -10.08 -6.18
CA LYS A 104 -2.84 -9.20 -5.09
C LYS A 104 -2.02 -7.92 -5.08
N VAL A 105 -2.66 -6.81 -4.72
CA VAL A 105 -2.04 -5.50 -4.53
C VAL A 105 -2.31 -4.95 -3.14
N ASP A 106 -1.38 -4.16 -2.65
CA ASP A 106 -1.49 -3.40 -1.41
C ASP A 106 -0.75 -2.06 -1.54
N GLU A 107 -0.97 -1.15 -0.59
CA GLU A 107 -0.29 0.15 -0.52
C GLU A 107 -0.44 0.96 -1.82
N VAL A 108 -1.67 1.02 -2.35
CA VAL A 108 -1.96 1.69 -3.63
C VAL A 108 -2.06 3.20 -3.39
N ARG A 109 -1.03 3.93 -3.83
CA ARG A 109 -0.86 5.37 -3.62
C ARG A 109 -0.94 6.11 -4.95
N LEU A 110 -1.56 7.28 -4.94
CA LEU A 110 -1.55 8.24 -6.06
C LEU A 110 -1.27 9.65 -5.52
N ALA A 111 -0.13 10.22 -5.91
CA ALA A 111 0.31 11.53 -5.44
C ALA A 111 1.05 12.31 -6.55
N PRO A 112 1.13 13.66 -6.46
CA PRO A 112 2.03 14.43 -7.31
C PRO A 112 3.45 13.87 -7.28
N LYS A 113 4.15 13.85 -8.42
CA LYS A 113 5.51 13.27 -8.50
C LYS A 113 6.52 13.90 -7.53
N SER A 114 6.33 15.16 -7.17
CA SER A 114 7.18 15.87 -6.20
C SER A 114 6.77 15.66 -4.73
N ALA A 115 5.68 14.96 -4.46
CA ALA A 115 5.18 14.75 -3.11
C ALA A 115 5.91 13.59 -2.43
N ARG A 116 5.97 13.65 -1.10
CA ARG A 116 6.38 12.54 -0.23
C ARG A 116 5.17 12.07 0.54
N MET A 117 4.96 10.77 0.62
CA MET A 117 3.83 10.16 1.32
C MET A 117 4.33 9.11 2.29
N THR A 118 3.90 9.20 3.55
CA THR A 118 4.06 8.13 4.53
C THR A 118 2.66 7.64 4.91
N THR A 119 2.51 6.32 5.00
CA THR A 119 1.24 5.68 5.35
C THR A 119 1.38 4.84 6.60
N TYR A 120 0.25 4.60 7.27
CA TYR A 120 0.19 3.92 8.54
C TYR A 120 -1.03 3.00 8.57
N THR A 121 -0.85 1.78 9.08
CA THR A 121 -1.96 0.92 9.46
C THR A 121 -2.10 0.88 10.97
N TYR A 122 -3.32 0.73 11.46
CA TYR A 122 -3.62 0.74 12.89
C TYR A 122 -4.44 -0.49 13.28
N GLU A 123 -4.20 -0.99 14.49
CA GLU A 123 -5.07 -1.94 15.18
C GLU A 123 -5.82 -1.20 16.30
N PRO A 124 -7.17 -1.22 16.30
CA PRO A 124 -7.96 -0.66 17.40
C PRO A 124 -7.56 -1.24 18.76
N GLY A 125 -7.42 -0.37 19.76
CA GLY A 125 -7.02 -0.77 21.12
C GLY A 125 -5.51 -0.99 21.33
N PHE A 126 -4.71 -0.99 20.27
CA PHE A 126 -3.24 -1.07 20.35
C PHE A 126 -2.60 0.20 19.82
N GLY A 127 -2.55 0.34 18.49
CA GLY A 127 -1.85 1.43 17.85
C GLY A 127 -1.39 1.09 16.44
N LYS A 128 -0.36 1.80 15.97
CA LYS A 128 0.21 1.65 14.64
C LYS A 128 0.84 0.26 14.47
N THR A 129 0.39 -0.54 13.50
CA THR A 129 0.92 -1.89 13.22
C THR A 129 1.97 -1.91 12.12
N SER A 130 1.88 -0.98 11.16
CA SER A 130 2.91 -0.81 10.15
C SER A 130 3.02 0.65 9.70
N GLU A 131 4.20 1.02 9.23
CA GLU A 131 4.52 2.30 8.61
C GLU A 131 5.20 2.03 7.29
N CYS A 132 4.73 2.66 6.21
CA CYS A 132 5.39 2.59 4.91
C CYS A 132 5.81 4.00 4.50
N ASP A 133 7.13 4.23 4.41
CA ASP A 133 7.70 5.56 4.19
C ASP A 133 7.56 6.05 2.73
N ALA A 134 8.06 7.26 2.46
CA ALA A 134 8.04 7.86 1.12
C ALA A 134 8.91 7.14 0.09
N ASN A 135 9.83 6.29 0.52
CA ASN A 135 10.63 5.41 -0.33
C ASN A 135 10.04 4.01 -0.44
N ASN A 136 8.80 3.81 0.04
CA ASN A 136 8.10 2.53 0.13
C ASN A 136 8.86 1.49 0.95
N ARG A 137 9.58 1.90 2.00
CA ARG A 137 10.16 0.98 2.98
C ARG A 137 9.20 0.79 4.14
N ILE A 138 9.05 -0.46 4.57
CA ILE A 138 8.06 -0.84 5.57
C ILE A 138 8.73 -1.13 6.91
N VAL A 139 8.14 -0.63 7.99
CA VAL A 139 8.47 -0.97 9.37
C VAL A 139 7.23 -1.56 10.02
N TYR A 140 7.40 -2.67 10.74
CA TYR A 140 6.33 -3.33 11.47
C TYR A 140 6.49 -3.12 12.97
N TYR A 141 5.35 -3.00 13.65
CA TYR A 141 5.27 -2.82 15.10
C TYR A 141 4.39 -3.93 15.67
N GLU A 142 4.95 -4.68 16.61
CA GLU A 142 4.22 -5.71 17.34
C GLU A 142 4.06 -5.27 18.79
N TYR A 143 2.91 -5.59 19.35
CA TYR A 143 2.54 -5.21 20.71
C TYR A 143 2.47 -6.43 21.62
N ASP A 144 2.72 -6.22 22.92
CA ASP A 144 2.38 -7.19 23.95
C ASP A 144 0.89 -7.13 24.31
N ALA A 145 0.45 -8.04 25.18
CA ALA A 145 -0.95 -8.13 25.61
C ALA A 145 -1.47 -6.87 26.34
N PHE A 146 -0.58 -5.96 26.76
CA PHE A 146 -0.91 -4.72 27.46
C PHE A 146 -0.91 -3.49 26.53
N GLY A 147 -0.76 -3.68 25.22
CA GLY A 147 -0.76 -2.57 24.26
C GLY A 147 0.57 -1.82 24.17
N ARG A 148 1.67 -2.38 24.68
CA ARG A 148 3.01 -1.77 24.61
C ARG A 148 3.80 -2.38 23.47
N ILE A 149 4.65 -1.60 22.81
CA ILE A 149 5.50 -2.10 21.71
C ILE A 149 6.42 -3.18 22.28
N LYS A 150 6.30 -4.40 21.74
CA LYS A 150 7.14 -5.56 22.06
C LYS A 150 8.31 -5.67 21.09
N THR A 151 8.05 -5.54 19.79
CA THR A 151 9.10 -5.60 18.76
C THR A 151 8.87 -4.58 17.65
N ILE A 152 9.96 -4.16 17.02
CA ILE A 152 9.97 -3.37 15.80
C ILE A 152 10.80 -4.15 14.78
N LYS A 153 10.24 -4.37 13.59
CA LYS A 153 10.88 -5.16 12.52
C LYS A 153 11.01 -4.36 11.23
N ASP A 154 12.02 -4.69 10.44
CA ASP A 154 12.19 -4.13 9.10
C ASP A 154 11.25 -4.79 8.08
N GLN A 155 11.27 -4.32 6.84
CA GLN A 155 10.47 -4.84 5.73
C GLN A 155 10.73 -6.33 5.43
N TYR A 156 11.92 -6.84 5.78
CA TYR A 156 12.32 -8.24 5.64
C TYR A 156 11.93 -9.10 6.86
N LYS A 157 11.20 -8.51 7.82
CA LYS A 157 10.81 -9.11 9.10
C LYS A 157 11.98 -9.40 10.05
N ASN A 158 13.16 -8.79 9.81
CA ASN A 158 14.26 -8.85 10.75
C ASN A 158 13.97 -7.94 11.94
N LEU A 159 14.39 -8.38 13.14
CA LEU A 159 14.24 -7.61 14.36
C LEU A 159 15.16 -6.38 14.35
N ILE A 160 14.58 -5.18 14.46
CA ILE A 160 15.32 -3.93 14.65
C ILE A 160 15.46 -3.63 16.15
N LYS A 161 14.36 -3.76 16.91
CA LYS A 161 14.32 -3.53 18.36
C LYS A 161 13.36 -4.49 19.03
N ALA A 162 13.69 -4.91 20.24
CA ALA A 162 12.80 -5.61 21.16
C ALA A 162 12.78 -4.87 22.50
N TYR A 163 11.62 -4.89 23.16
CA TYR A 163 11.42 -4.32 24.47
C TYR A 163 10.96 -5.39 25.44
N GLU A 164 11.61 -5.45 26.59
CA GLU A 164 11.22 -6.28 27.72
C GLU A 164 10.77 -5.38 28.86
N TYR A 165 9.56 -5.64 29.36
CA TYR A 165 8.95 -4.85 30.43
C TYR A 165 8.90 -5.68 31.70
N ASN A 166 9.87 -5.46 32.59
CA ASN A 166 9.92 -6.12 33.89
C ASN A 166 9.17 -5.27 34.91
N TYR A 167 8.26 -5.90 35.66
CA TYR A 167 7.63 -5.28 36.82
C TYR A 167 8.58 -5.41 38.02
N LYS A 168 8.82 -4.32 38.73
CA LYS A 168 9.37 -4.41 40.09
C LYS A 168 8.24 -4.91 40.99
N GLN A 169 8.46 -6.07 41.62
CA GLN A 169 7.66 -6.50 42.77
C GLN A 169 7.95 -5.61 43.98
#